data_AF-A0A538A0W7-F1
#
_entry.id   AF-A0A538A0W7-F1
#
_cell.length_a   1.000
_cell.length_b   1.000
_cell.length_c   1.000
_cell.angle_alpha   90.00
_cell.angle_beta   90.00
_cell.angle_gamma   90.00
#
_symmetry.space_group_name_H-M   'P 1'
#
loop_
_entity.id
_entity.type
_entity.pdbx_description
1 polymer ?
#
loop_
_entity_poly.entity_id
_entity_poly.type
_entity_poly.pdbx_seq_one_letter_code
_entity_poly.pdbx_strand_id
1 'polypeptide(L)' 'YVYMHLKRPSRLHKGDRVKTGQKIGVVGQTGDATACHLHFEEWSGPGWYEGGTFLKSVTKHLKKWDSWS' A
#
# COMPACT_ATOMS: atom_id res chain seq x y z
N TYR A 1 4.69 -1.30 -3.48
CA TYR A 1 3.53 -0.69 -2.80
C TYR A 1 3.48 -1.16 -1.37
N VAL A 2 3.00 -0.34 -0.45
CA VAL A 2 2.72 -0.74 0.94
C VAL A 2 1.40 -0.14 1.40
N TYR A 3 0.63 -0.90 2.19
CA TYR A 3 -0.60 -0.47 2.83
C TYR A 3 -0.42 -0.61 4.34
N MET A 4 -0.51 0.49 5.09
CA MET A 4 -0.24 0.52 6.53
C MET A 4 -1.46 0.93 7.35
N HIS A 5 -1.30 0.88 8.68
CA HIS A 5 -2.32 1.20 9.68
C HIS A 5 -3.59 0.36 9.55
N LEU A 6 -3.52 -0.83 8.96
CA LEU A 6 -4.67 -1.73 8.84
C LEU A 6 -5.16 -2.16 10.22
N LYS A 7 -6.48 -2.34 10.37
CA LYS A 7 -7.13 -2.74 11.63
C LYS A 7 -6.56 -4.03 12.22
N ARG A 8 -6.11 -4.94 11.36
CA ARG A 8 -5.46 -6.22 11.68
C ARG A 8 -4.48 -6.57 10.55
N PRO A 9 -3.48 -7.43 10.79
CA PRO A 9 -2.63 -7.97 9.72
C PRO A 9 -3.47 -8.53 8.56
N SER A 10 -2.97 -8.38 7.32
CA SER A 10 -3.61 -8.98 6.16
C SER A 10 -3.63 -10.50 6.31
N ARG A 11 -4.68 -11.13 5.76
CA ARG A 11 -4.75 -12.60 5.66
C ARG A 11 -3.96 -13.15 4.47
N LEU A 12 -3.42 -12.28 3.64
CA LEU A 12 -2.58 -12.63 2.50
C LEU A 12 -1.13 -12.85 2.96
N HIS A 13 -0.43 -13.69 2.21
CA HIS A 13 0.97 -14.05 2.42
C HIS A 13 1.83 -13.54 1.26
N LYS A 14 3.15 -13.45 1.48
CA LYS A 14 4.10 -13.09 0.42
C LYS A 14 4.01 -14.15 -0.70
N GLY A 15 3.76 -13.70 -1.93
CA GLY A 15 3.56 -14.56 -3.10
C GLY A 15 2.11 -14.71 -3.54
N ASP A 16 1.13 -14.33 -2.70
CA ASP A 16 -0.27 -14.33 -3.08
C ASP A 16 -0.52 -13.34 -4.23
N ARG A 17 -1.23 -13.81 -5.26
CA ARG A 17 -1.71 -12.96 -6.35
C ARG A 17 -3.03 -12.31 -5.95
N VAL A 18 -3.15 -11.02 -6.21
CA VAL A 18 -4.37 -10.24 -5.99
C VAL A 18 -4.81 -9.59 -7.28
N LYS A 19 -6.12 -9.35 -7.42
CA LYS A 19 -6.69 -8.61 -8.55
C LYS A 19 -7.22 -7.25 -8.11
N THR A 20 -7.35 -6.31 -9.04
CA THR A 20 -8.02 -5.02 -8.80
C THR A 20 -9.41 -5.26 -8.23
N GLY A 21 -9.78 -4.49 -7.20
CA GLY A 21 -11.06 -4.62 -6.49
C GLY A 21 -11.11 -5.75 -5.44
N GLN A 22 -10.10 -6.62 -5.35
CA GLN A 22 -10.03 -7.63 -4.29
C GLN A 22 -9.78 -6.97 -2.93
N LYS A 23 -10.59 -7.31 -1.94
CA LYS A 23 -10.37 -6.87 -0.56
C LYS A 23 -9.15 -7.56 0.04
N ILE A 24 -8.14 -6.78 0.39
CA ILE A 24 -6.88 -7.27 0.99
C ILE A 24 -6.69 -6.90 2.47
N GLY A 25 -7.60 -6.08 3.02
CA GLY A 25 -7.52 -5.58 4.39
C GLY A 25 -8.68 -4.68 4.78
N VAL A 26 -8.58 -4.08 5.95
CA VAL A 26 -9.52 -3.08 6.48
C VAL A 26 -8.71 -1.97 7.13
N VAL A 27 -9.04 -0.71 6.84
CA VAL A 27 -8.39 0.48 7.41
C VAL A 27 -8.56 0.51 8.94
N GLY A 28 -7.56 1.02 9.64
CA GLY A 28 -7.56 1.16 11.09
C GLY A 28 -6.58 2.24 11.56
N GLN A 29 -6.00 2.01 12.74
CA GLN A 29 -5.06 2.92 13.41
C GLN A 29 -4.03 2.09 14.19
N THR A 30 -3.36 1.15 13.53
CA THR A 30 -2.29 0.34 14.15
C THR A 30 -0.91 0.94 13.83
N GLY A 31 0.07 0.70 14.69
CA GLY A 31 1.41 1.27 14.53
C GLY A 31 1.45 2.77 14.83
N ASP A 32 2.31 3.50 14.14
CA ASP A 32 2.51 4.94 14.33
C ASP A 32 1.44 5.74 13.57
N ALA A 33 0.24 5.84 14.14
CA ALA A 33 -0.88 6.58 13.55
C ALA A 33 -1.64 7.39 14.62
N THR A 34 -1.95 8.64 14.28
CA THR A 34 -2.70 9.57 15.16
C THR A 34 -4.21 9.51 14.96
N ALA A 35 -4.69 8.91 13.86
CA ALA A 35 -6.10 8.77 13.53
C ALA A 35 -6.37 7.52 12.68
N CYS A 36 -7.64 7.14 12.52
CA CYS A 36 -8.05 6.06 11.63
C CYS A 36 -7.92 6.50 10.17
N HIS A 37 -6.91 5.98 9.46
CA HIS A 37 -6.64 6.31 8.06
C HIS A 37 -5.81 5.23 7.37
N LEU A 38 -5.79 5.28 6.04
CA LEU A 38 -4.89 4.45 5.23
C LEU A 38 -3.64 5.24 4.90
N HIS A 39 -2.47 4.73 5.29
CA HIS A 39 -1.19 5.20 4.77
C HIS A 39 -0.74 4.27 3.65
N PHE A 40 -0.60 4.83 2.45
CA PHE A 40 -0.24 4.12 1.23
C PHE A 40 1.02 4.71 0.63
N GLU A 41 1.96 3.83 0.24
CA GLU A 41 3.23 4.25 -0.36
C GLU A 41 3.56 3.44 -1.61
N GLU A 42 4.16 4.13 -2.58
CA GLU A 42 4.84 3.51 -3.70
C GLU A 42 6.35 3.59 -3.51
N TRP A 43 7.03 2.46 -3.76
CA TRP A 43 8.46 2.30 -3.60
C TRP A 43 9.06 1.81 -4.91
N SER A 44 10.27 2.26 -5.23
CA SER A 44 11.09 1.65 -6.27
C SER A 44 11.49 0.23 -5.88
N GLY A 45 11.87 -0.59 -6.86
CA GLY A 45 12.45 -1.91 -6.59
C GLY A 45 13.76 -1.77 -5.80
N PRO A 46 14.03 -2.66 -4.82
CA PRO A 46 13.29 -3.89 -4.50
C PRO A 46 12.10 -3.72 -3.53
N GLY A 47 11.83 -2.50 -3.05
CA GLY A 47 10.70 -2.18 -2.16
C GLY A 47 11.15 -1.74 -0.77
N TRP A 48 10.18 -1.33 0.06
CA TRP A 48 10.43 -0.70 1.37
C TRP A 48 11.40 -1.47 2.27
N TYR A 49 11.12 -2.75 2.54
CA TYR A 49 11.93 -3.58 3.45
C TYR A 49 13.24 -4.08 2.84
N GLU A 50 13.42 -3.93 1.53
CA GLU A 50 14.56 -4.50 0.79
C GLU A 50 15.54 -3.40 0.31
N GLY A 51 15.35 -2.13 0.75
CA GLY A 51 16.26 -1.02 0.45
C GLY A 51 15.86 -0.18 -0.76
N GLY A 52 14.61 -0.29 -1.23
CA GLY A 52 14.05 0.62 -2.22
C GLY A 52 13.94 2.05 -1.70
N THR A 53 13.65 2.99 -2.60
CA THR A 53 13.40 4.39 -2.29
C THR A 53 11.93 4.74 -2.49
N PHE A 54 11.36 5.55 -1.59
CA PHE A 54 10.00 6.06 -1.76
C PHE A 54 9.93 6.93 -3.03
N LEU A 55 8.89 6.74 -3.83
CA LEU A 55 8.76 7.48 -5.09
C LEU A 55 8.37 8.93 -4.78
N LYS A 56 9.12 9.91 -5.30
CA LYS A 56 8.82 11.34 -5.08
C LYS A 56 7.63 11.85 -5.89
N SER A 57 7.28 11.19 -7.00
CA SER A 57 6.19 11.61 -7.91
C SER A 57 5.03 10.60 -7.93
N VAL A 58 4.61 10.16 -6.75
CA VAL A 58 3.50 9.20 -6.58
C VAL A 58 2.25 9.68 -7.33
N THR A 59 1.95 10.98 -7.29
CA THR A 59 0.74 11.56 -7.93
C THR A 59 0.67 11.32 -9.44
N LYS A 60 1.79 11.36 -10.17
CA LYS A 60 1.78 11.10 -11.62
C LYS A 60 1.47 9.64 -11.92
N HIS A 61 2.05 8.73 -11.12
CA HIS A 61 1.80 7.30 -11.21
C HIS A 61 0.34 6.97 -10.87
N LEU A 62 -0.17 7.51 -9.76
CA LEU A 62 -1.55 7.33 -9.34
C LEU A 62 -2.56 7.84 -10.36
N LYS A 63 -2.34 9.03 -10.94
CA LYS A 63 -3.23 9.55 -12.01
C LYS A 63 -3.27 8.65 -13.23
N LYS A 64 -2.13 8.07 -13.61
CA LYS A 64 -2.07 7.10 -14.72
C LYS A 64 -2.81 5.81 -14.37
N TRP A 65 -2.65 5.32 -13.14
CA TRP A 65 -3.36 4.14 -12.67
C TRP A 65 -4.87 4.36 -12.67
N ASP A 66 -5.34 5.48 -12.11
CA ASP A 66 -6.76 5.86 -12.04
C ASP A 66 -7.42 5.88 -13.43
N SER A 67 -6.71 6.34 -14.47
CA SER A 67 -7.24 6.34 -15.85
C SER A 67 -7.51 4.96 -16.45
N TRP A 68 -7.04 3.88 -15.81
CA TRP A 68 -7.17 2.50 -16.28
C TRP A 68 -8.11 1.64 -15.41
N SER A 69 -8.48 2.11 -14.22
CA SER A 69 -9.29 1.38 -13.24
C SER A 69 -10.79 1.67 -13.36
#